data_AF-A0A815GX01-F1
#
_entry.id   AF-A0A815GX01-F1
#
_cell.length_a   1.000
_cell.length_b   1.000
_cell.length_c   1.000
_cell.angle_alpha   90.00
_cell.angle_beta   90.00
_cell.angle_gamma   90.00
#
_symmetry.space_group_name_H-M   'P 1'
#
loop_
_entity.id
_entity.type
_entity.pdbx_description
1 polymer ?
#
loop_
_entity_poly.entity_id
_entity_poly.type
_entity_poly.pdbx_seq_one_letter_code
_entity_poly.pdbx_strand_id
1 'polypeptide(L)'
;MFFCWRDNCSDANFSKPLPIFTAKWSGAASKHEPLVRVDAAFNYILTHPRVFIINERQLNLTERTTWTTARNILFERALAEERHQGWHWAYYNFCDGDIRTTCPLTKSLLNTSHVNEDGLVIAVHFRSLISIQQHLTNKAKTNQCFILMDAFLLSVSPAIGVVAGMGAPILFDGLLTQIVYHIDAIFNAFHRDALSFILPYCSRYDKRSWWSSQAILVFRSLCLYGHVIQFNGVHITAQKHREYPRNGDPWQIDRDMNLVPRSLTSLQTYMKSERIVSALILRHYGGWSLAATSDECRHRHTSVNPVNCTVSGGKIRQKS
;
A
#
# COMPACT_ATOMS: atom_id res chain seq x y z
N MET A 1 -10.27 -0.10 -3.19
CA MET A 1 -10.40 -0.78 -4.50
C MET A 1 -9.31 -1.83 -4.61
N PHE A 2 -9.66 -3.05 -5.05
CA PHE A 2 -8.77 -4.21 -5.05
C PHE A 2 -8.58 -4.72 -6.47
N PHE A 3 -7.41 -4.52 -7.02
CA PHE A 3 -7.10 -5.10 -8.32
C PHE A 3 -6.59 -6.51 -8.15
N CYS A 4 -7.05 -7.40 -9.00
CA CYS A 4 -6.65 -8.79 -9.00
C CYS A 4 -6.61 -9.26 -10.46
N TRP A 5 -5.64 -10.10 -10.81
CA TRP A 5 -5.44 -10.55 -12.20
C TRP A 5 -5.65 -12.06 -12.35
N ARG A 6 -6.38 -12.49 -13.41
CA ARG A 6 -6.64 -13.90 -13.82
C ARG A 6 -7.50 -14.76 -12.89
N ASP A 7 -7.42 -16.08 -13.06
CA ASP A 7 -8.28 -17.14 -12.54
C ASP A 7 -8.40 -17.22 -11.01
N ASN A 8 -7.61 -16.46 -10.26
CA ASN A 8 -7.63 -16.47 -8.80
C ASN A 8 -8.46 -15.33 -8.19
N CYS A 9 -9.06 -14.47 -9.02
CA CYS A 9 -9.95 -13.39 -8.58
C CYS A 9 -11.36 -13.90 -8.32
N SER A 10 -11.55 -14.53 -7.15
CA SER A 10 -12.88 -14.90 -6.69
C SER A 10 -13.44 -13.83 -5.77
N ASP A 11 -14.54 -13.22 -6.19
CA ASP A 11 -15.35 -12.30 -5.36
C ASP A 11 -15.83 -12.97 -4.07
N ALA A 12 -15.92 -14.31 -4.03
CA ALA A 12 -16.32 -15.06 -2.83
C ALA A 12 -15.35 -14.90 -1.66
N ASN A 13 -14.09 -14.52 -1.92
CA ASN A 13 -13.11 -14.24 -0.87
C ASN A 13 -13.23 -12.82 -0.29
N PHE A 14 -13.99 -11.93 -0.94
CA PHE A 14 -14.15 -10.54 -0.56
C PHE A 14 -15.61 -10.27 -0.20
N SER A 15 -15.95 -10.29 1.09
CA SER A 15 -17.32 -9.95 1.48
C SER A 15 -17.59 -8.45 1.35
N LYS A 16 -18.87 -8.08 1.30
CA LYS A 16 -19.30 -6.68 1.36
C LYS A 16 -18.69 -6.04 2.61
N PRO A 17 -17.82 -5.03 2.46
CA PRO A 17 -17.13 -4.48 3.60
C PRO A 17 -18.10 -3.60 4.41
N LEU A 18 -17.99 -3.67 5.73
CA LEU A 18 -18.85 -2.93 6.66
C LEU A 18 -18.43 -1.45 6.65
N PRO A 19 -19.37 -0.49 6.65
CA PRO A 19 -19.04 0.90 6.92
C PRO A 19 -18.34 1.02 8.27
N ILE A 20 -17.24 1.78 8.31
CA ILE A 20 -16.50 2.04 9.54
C ILE A 20 -16.35 3.55 9.73
N PHE A 21 -16.37 3.97 10.99
CA PHE A 21 -16.08 5.33 11.39
C PHE A 21 -14.62 5.40 11.82
N THR A 22 -13.84 6.25 11.17
CA THR A 22 -12.39 6.35 11.42
C THR A 22 -12.02 7.76 11.87
N ALA A 23 -11.23 7.86 12.93
CA ALA A 23 -10.55 9.07 13.33
C ALA A 23 -9.10 9.04 12.81
N LYS A 24 -8.59 10.21 12.39
CA LYS A 24 -7.20 10.32 11.96
C LYS A 24 -6.29 10.22 13.17
N TRP A 25 -5.24 9.40 13.06
CA TRP A 25 -4.19 9.35 14.06
C TRP A 25 -3.53 10.72 14.23
N SER A 26 -3.38 11.15 15.49
CA SER A 26 -2.55 12.28 15.86
C SER A 26 -1.79 11.92 17.13
N GLY A 27 -0.59 12.47 17.32
CA GLY A 27 0.16 12.28 18.57
C GLY A 27 -0.57 12.76 19.83
N ALA A 28 -1.65 13.55 19.66
CA ALA A 28 -2.54 14.02 20.72
C ALA A 28 -3.79 13.13 20.93
N ALA A 29 -3.96 12.06 20.14
CA ALA A 29 -5.07 11.12 20.34
C ALA A 29 -4.96 10.51 21.73
N SER A 30 -6.05 10.61 22.52
CA SER A 30 -6.10 9.99 23.83
C SER A 30 -5.86 8.48 23.69
N LYS A 31 -5.01 7.90 24.54
CA LYS A 31 -4.79 6.45 24.63
C LYS A 31 -6.09 5.65 24.83
N HIS A 32 -7.20 6.32 25.15
CA HIS A 32 -8.48 5.71 25.46
C HIS A 32 -9.55 5.95 24.38
N GLU A 33 -9.29 6.80 23.39
CA GLU A 33 -10.22 7.00 22.27
C GLU A 33 -9.89 6.04 21.12
N PRO A 34 -10.82 5.18 20.68
CA PRO A 34 -10.55 4.21 19.61
C PRO A 34 -10.40 4.93 18.26
N LEU A 35 -9.43 4.56 17.42
CA LEU A 35 -9.32 5.17 16.08
C LEU A 35 -10.44 4.70 15.13
N VAL A 36 -11.07 3.57 15.42
CA VAL A 36 -12.08 2.97 14.56
C VAL A 36 -13.27 2.50 15.37
N ARG A 37 -14.47 2.77 14.85
CA ARG A 37 -15.77 2.47 15.43
C ARG A 37 -16.75 1.97 14.37
N VAL A 38 -17.83 1.33 14.81
CA VAL A 38 -18.97 0.92 13.95
C VAL A 38 -20.20 1.79 14.14
N ASP A 39 -20.21 2.60 15.18
CA ASP A 39 -21.24 3.56 15.52
C ASP A 39 -20.78 4.98 15.20
N ALA A 40 -21.73 5.84 14.87
CA ALA A 40 -21.47 7.23 14.55
C ALA A 40 -20.94 7.97 15.78
N ALA A 41 -19.89 8.77 15.58
CA ALA A 41 -19.30 9.58 16.63
C ALA A 41 -18.83 10.92 16.07
N PHE A 42 -18.92 11.96 16.91
CA PHE A 42 -18.38 13.28 16.61
C PHE A 42 -16.85 13.17 16.38
N ASN A 43 -16.33 13.83 15.34
CA ASN A 43 -14.93 13.77 14.86
C ASN A 43 -14.48 12.49 14.12
N TYR A 44 -15.40 11.59 13.74
CA TYR A 44 -15.07 10.43 12.92
C TYR A 44 -15.60 10.60 11.50
N ILE A 45 -14.81 10.14 10.53
CA ILE A 45 -15.19 10.11 9.12
C ILE A 45 -15.84 8.76 8.85
N LEU A 46 -17.10 8.78 8.39
CA LEU A 46 -17.75 7.59 7.86
C LEU A 46 -17.06 7.19 6.56
N THR A 47 -16.45 6.02 6.57
CA THR A 47 -15.86 5.43 5.36
C THR A 47 -16.72 4.27 4.89
N HIS A 48 -17.11 4.33 3.62
CA HIS A 48 -17.72 3.22 2.91
C HIS A 48 -16.63 2.48 2.14
N PRO A 49 -16.03 1.43 2.73
CA PRO A 49 -15.16 0.58 1.96
C PRO A 49 -15.94 0.03 0.77
N ARG A 50 -15.32 0.04 -0.41
CA ARG A 50 -15.86 -0.62 -1.59
C ARG A 50 -14.77 -1.46 -2.20
N VAL A 51 -15.06 -2.75 -2.32
CA VAL A 51 -14.22 -3.69 -3.03
C VAL A 51 -14.67 -3.68 -4.48
N PHE A 52 -13.94 -2.94 -5.31
CA PHE A 52 -14.01 -3.08 -6.76
C PHE A 52 -12.94 -4.07 -7.16
N ILE A 53 -13.37 -5.26 -7.57
CA ILE A 53 -12.51 -6.26 -8.19
C ILE A 53 -12.61 -6.05 -9.68
N ILE A 54 -11.45 -5.88 -10.31
CA ILE A 54 -11.32 -5.76 -11.76
C ILE A 54 -10.41 -6.89 -12.21
N ASN A 55 -10.98 -7.89 -12.88
CA ASN A 55 -10.26 -9.05 -13.42
C ASN A 55 -10.15 -8.99 -14.96
N GLU A 56 -9.38 -9.91 -15.56
CA GLU A 56 -9.18 -9.94 -17.03
C GLU A 56 -10.49 -10.05 -17.83
N ARG A 57 -11.48 -10.80 -17.32
CA ARG A 57 -12.78 -10.94 -17.98
C ARG A 57 -13.51 -9.60 -18.00
N GLN A 58 -13.49 -8.85 -16.90
CA GLN A 58 -14.09 -7.51 -16.82
C GLN A 58 -13.34 -6.48 -17.67
N LEU A 59 -12.05 -6.73 -17.98
CA LEU A 59 -11.24 -5.88 -18.83
C LEU A 59 -11.33 -6.25 -20.33
N ASN A 60 -12.05 -7.33 -20.69
CA ASN A 60 -12.14 -7.84 -22.07
C ASN A 60 -10.77 -7.98 -22.76
N LEU A 61 -9.74 -8.39 -22.00
CA LEU A 61 -8.39 -8.52 -22.57
C LEU A 61 -8.25 -9.85 -23.29
N THR A 62 -8.02 -9.77 -24.61
CA THR A 62 -7.89 -10.92 -25.50
C THR A 62 -6.44 -11.42 -25.63
N GLU A 63 -5.46 -10.58 -25.27
CA GLU A 63 -4.03 -10.89 -25.39
C GLU A 63 -3.33 -11.03 -24.03
N ARG A 64 -2.24 -11.81 -23.99
CA ARG A 64 -1.41 -11.92 -22.79
C ARG A 64 -0.68 -10.59 -22.55
N THR A 65 -1.11 -9.83 -21.55
CA THR A 65 -0.40 -8.62 -21.13
C THR A 65 0.72 -8.93 -20.14
N THR A 66 1.68 -8.01 -20.06
CA THR A 66 2.70 -7.99 -19.00
C THR A 66 2.08 -7.57 -17.67
N TRP A 67 2.78 -7.82 -16.56
CA TRP A 67 2.33 -7.40 -15.23
C TRP A 67 2.19 -5.87 -15.11
N THR A 68 3.13 -5.11 -15.67
CA THR A 68 3.10 -3.65 -15.66
C THR A 68 1.92 -3.11 -16.47
N THR A 69 1.73 -3.61 -17.71
CA THR A 69 0.63 -3.19 -18.58
C THR A 69 -0.72 -3.47 -17.92
N ALA A 70 -0.88 -4.66 -17.32
CA ALA A 70 -2.07 -5.01 -16.56
C ALA A 70 -2.37 -3.99 -15.47
N ARG A 71 -1.40 -3.64 -14.62
CA ARG A 71 -1.58 -2.67 -13.53
C ARG A 71 -1.89 -1.25 -14.03
N ASN A 72 -1.31 -0.84 -15.16
CA ASN A 72 -1.63 0.45 -15.76
C ASN A 72 -3.07 0.51 -16.29
N ILE A 73 -3.54 -0.55 -16.95
CA ILE A 73 -4.95 -0.65 -17.40
C ILE A 73 -5.90 -0.56 -16.20
N LEU A 74 -5.57 -1.29 -15.13
CA LEU A 74 -6.33 -1.29 -13.88
C LEU A 74 -6.38 0.12 -13.25
N PHE A 75 -5.25 0.81 -13.20
CA PHE A 75 -5.15 2.19 -12.73
C PHE A 75 -6.03 3.14 -13.53
N GLU A 76 -5.96 3.10 -14.86
CA GLU A 76 -6.79 3.97 -15.73
C GLU A 76 -8.28 3.70 -15.55
N ARG A 77 -8.66 2.43 -15.39
CA ARG A 77 -10.06 2.06 -15.13
C ARG A 77 -10.56 2.64 -13.81
N ALA A 78 -9.74 2.67 -12.78
CA ALA A 78 -10.10 3.26 -11.52
C ALA A 78 -10.22 4.78 -11.54
N LEU A 79 -9.35 5.46 -12.30
CA LEU A 79 -9.49 6.89 -12.53
C LEU A 79 -10.78 7.19 -13.31
N ALA A 80 -11.16 6.32 -14.26
CA ALA A 80 -12.45 6.43 -14.95
C ALA A 80 -13.63 6.26 -13.99
N GLU A 81 -13.55 5.31 -13.06
CA GLU A 81 -14.58 5.11 -12.05
C GLU A 81 -14.71 6.35 -11.15
N GLU A 82 -13.61 6.91 -10.61
CA GLU A 82 -13.64 8.17 -9.82
C GLU A 82 -14.38 9.29 -10.56
N ARG A 83 -14.07 9.47 -11.87
CA ARG A 83 -14.70 10.48 -12.70
C ARG A 83 -16.21 10.25 -12.86
N HIS A 84 -16.61 9.00 -13.07
CA HIS A 84 -18.01 8.62 -13.23
C HIS A 84 -18.82 8.84 -11.95
N GLN A 85 -18.27 8.44 -10.80
CA GLN A 85 -19.00 8.45 -9.54
C GLN A 85 -19.01 9.83 -8.85
N GLY A 86 -18.06 10.73 -9.16
CA GLY A 86 -18.00 12.08 -8.60
C GLY A 86 -17.34 12.20 -7.21
N TRP A 87 -16.69 11.14 -6.72
CA TRP A 87 -15.96 11.11 -5.45
C TRP A 87 -14.61 10.41 -5.64
N HIS A 88 -13.63 10.79 -4.81
CA HIS A 88 -12.27 10.26 -4.85
C HIS A 88 -12.09 9.10 -3.87
N TRP A 89 -11.31 8.09 -4.27
CA TRP A 89 -10.83 7.06 -3.37
C TRP A 89 -9.80 7.67 -2.42
N ALA A 90 -9.80 7.25 -1.16
CA ALA A 90 -8.71 7.58 -0.24
C ALA A 90 -7.44 6.79 -0.61
N TYR A 91 -7.61 5.51 -0.96
CA TYR A 91 -6.53 4.57 -1.26
C TYR A 91 -6.83 3.67 -2.46
N TYR A 92 -5.76 3.35 -3.19
CA TYR A 92 -5.75 2.41 -4.31
C TYR A 92 -4.94 1.18 -3.92
N ASN A 93 -5.60 0.03 -3.71
CA ASN A 93 -4.95 -1.21 -3.28
C ASN A 93 -4.70 -2.11 -4.49
N PHE A 94 -3.44 -2.24 -4.87
CA PHE A 94 -2.98 -3.20 -5.87
C PHE A 94 -2.53 -4.47 -5.18
N CYS A 95 -3.04 -5.60 -5.63
CA CYS A 95 -2.77 -6.91 -5.06
C CYS A 95 -2.58 -7.93 -6.19
N ASP A 96 -1.63 -8.84 -6.04
CA ASP A 96 -1.60 -9.99 -6.93
C ASP A 96 -2.76 -10.94 -6.58
N GLY A 97 -3.35 -11.57 -7.60
CA GLY A 97 -4.59 -12.33 -7.41
C GLY A 97 -4.43 -13.68 -6.72
N ASP A 98 -3.19 -14.14 -6.59
CA ASP A 98 -2.81 -15.48 -6.16
C ASP A 98 -2.29 -15.53 -4.71
N ILE A 99 -2.44 -14.43 -3.97
CA ILE A 99 -1.96 -14.35 -2.60
C ILE A 99 -2.93 -14.99 -1.61
N ARG A 100 -2.38 -15.50 -0.51
CA ARG A 100 -3.16 -15.85 0.69
C ARG A 100 -2.69 -15.00 1.85
N THR A 101 -3.62 -14.33 2.51
CA THR A 101 -3.33 -13.50 3.68
C THR A 101 -3.72 -14.19 4.98
N THR A 102 -2.95 -13.97 6.03
CA THR A 102 -3.34 -14.25 7.42
C THR A 102 -3.23 -12.99 8.26
N CYS A 103 -3.97 -12.98 9.37
CA CYS A 103 -3.99 -11.89 10.33
C CYS A 103 -3.49 -12.39 11.69
N PRO A 104 -2.17 -12.61 11.83
CA PRO A 104 -1.61 -13.18 13.06
C PRO A 104 -1.86 -12.28 14.26
N LEU A 105 -1.96 -10.98 14.02
CA LEU A 105 -2.03 -9.94 15.02
C LEU A 105 -3.32 -9.94 15.86
N THR A 106 -4.40 -10.56 15.37
CA THR A 106 -5.61 -10.81 16.17
C THR A 106 -5.30 -11.60 17.42
N LYS A 107 -4.37 -12.57 17.37
CA LYS A 107 -3.98 -13.39 18.53
C LYS A 107 -2.94 -12.67 19.40
N SER A 108 -1.97 -11.99 18.79
CA SER A 108 -0.87 -11.33 19.51
C SER A 108 -1.28 -10.04 20.23
N LEU A 109 -2.25 -9.25 19.71
CA LEU A 109 -2.73 -8.05 20.40
C LEU A 109 -3.60 -8.33 21.62
N LEU A 110 -4.26 -9.49 21.65
CA LEU A 110 -5.06 -9.95 22.78
C LEU A 110 -4.15 -10.51 23.90
N ASN A 111 -3.08 -11.21 23.53
CA ASN A 111 -2.08 -11.75 24.47
C ASN A 111 -0.92 -10.78 24.65
N THR A 112 -1.16 -9.68 25.36
CA THR A 112 -0.25 -8.54 25.65
C THR A 112 1.22 -8.82 25.99
N SER A 113 1.63 -10.07 26.19
CA SER A 113 2.99 -10.52 26.53
C SER A 113 4.05 -10.32 25.42
N HIS A 114 3.67 -9.96 24.19
CA HIS A 114 4.60 -9.90 23.04
C HIS A 114 4.66 -8.56 22.30
N VAL A 115 4.00 -7.51 22.79
CA VAL A 115 4.02 -6.19 22.15
C VAL A 115 4.89 -5.26 22.98
N ASN A 116 5.92 -4.67 22.37
CA ASN A 116 6.75 -3.67 23.07
C ASN A 116 5.92 -2.43 23.46
N GLU A 117 6.42 -1.60 24.38
CA GLU A 117 5.71 -0.41 24.90
C GLU A 117 5.24 0.55 23.79
N ASP A 118 5.88 0.50 22.62
CA ASP A 118 5.61 1.40 21.49
C ASP A 118 4.50 0.88 20.61
N GLY A 119 4.52 -0.43 20.38
CA GLY A 119 3.44 -1.16 19.75
C GLY A 119 2.17 -1.09 20.59
N LEU A 120 2.27 -0.95 21.92
CA LEU A 120 1.11 -0.84 22.82
C LEU A 120 0.24 0.38 22.53
N VAL A 121 0.84 1.53 22.18
CA VAL A 121 0.09 2.75 21.89
C VAL A 121 -0.83 2.54 20.68
N ILE A 122 -0.29 1.98 19.60
CA ILE A 122 -1.07 1.71 18.39
C ILE A 122 -1.99 0.49 18.61
N ALA A 123 -1.52 -0.55 19.30
CA ALA A 123 -2.25 -1.78 19.59
C ALA A 123 -3.60 -1.53 20.27
N VAL A 124 -3.68 -0.60 21.23
CA VAL A 124 -4.92 -0.29 21.95
C VAL A 124 -6.02 0.17 20.98
N HIS A 125 -5.68 0.95 19.96
CA HIS A 125 -6.66 1.38 18.95
C HIS A 125 -7.12 0.25 18.03
N PHE A 126 -6.28 -0.77 17.80
CA PHE A 126 -6.65 -1.95 17.04
C PHE A 126 -7.40 -3.01 17.87
N ARG A 127 -7.34 -2.96 19.22
CA ARG A 127 -8.14 -3.85 20.09
C ARG A 127 -9.64 -3.62 19.91
N SER A 128 -10.08 -2.37 19.79
CA SER A 128 -11.49 -2.06 19.51
C SER A 128 -11.94 -2.62 18.16
N LEU A 129 -11.04 -2.59 17.16
CA LEU A 129 -11.25 -3.23 15.86
C LEU A 129 -11.37 -4.74 15.96
N ILE A 130 -10.49 -5.39 16.71
CA ILE A 130 -10.56 -6.84 16.95
C ILE A 130 -11.84 -7.21 17.69
N SER A 131 -12.26 -6.42 18.67
CA SER A 131 -13.51 -6.63 19.42
C SER A 131 -14.74 -6.49 18.52
N ILE A 132 -14.80 -5.44 17.70
CA ILE A 132 -15.80 -5.27 16.65
C ILE A 132 -15.80 -6.47 15.71
N GLN A 133 -14.62 -6.94 15.29
CA GLN A 133 -14.51 -8.10 14.40
C GLN A 133 -15.00 -9.39 15.05
N GLN A 134 -14.71 -9.65 16.33
CA GLN A 134 -15.24 -10.81 17.06
C GLN A 134 -16.77 -10.77 17.13
N HIS A 135 -17.35 -9.58 17.27
CA HIS A 135 -18.81 -9.40 17.26
C HIS A 135 -19.43 -9.66 15.88
N LEU A 136 -18.70 -9.37 14.80
CA LEU A 136 -19.18 -9.53 13.42
C LEU A 136 -18.96 -10.94 12.84
N THR A 137 -18.01 -11.73 13.36
CA THR A 137 -17.47 -12.92 12.68
C THR A 137 -18.07 -14.27 13.11
N ASN A 138 -19.33 -14.33 13.56
CA ASN A 138 -20.06 -15.62 13.57
C ASN A 138 -20.11 -16.28 12.16
N LYS A 139 -19.78 -15.55 11.09
CA LYS A 139 -19.47 -16.07 9.75
C LYS A 139 -18.28 -15.34 9.10
N ALA A 140 -17.36 -16.13 8.52
CA ALA A 140 -16.25 -15.80 7.60
C ALA A 140 -14.94 -15.20 8.18
N LYS A 141 -13.92 -16.08 8.30
CA LYS A 141 -12.50 -15.76 8.60
C LYS A 141 -11.81 -14.92 7.51
N THR A 142 -12.37 -14.82 6.30
CA THR A 142 -11.69 -14.29 5.12
C THR A 142 -11.63 -12.75 5.06
N ASN A 143 -12.53 -12.04 5.75
CA ASN A 143 -12.60 -10.56 5.66
C ASN A 143 -11.71 -9.81 6.66
N GLN A 144 -11.15 -10.53 7.62
CA GLN A 144 -10.53 -9.89 8.79
C GLN A 144 -9.34 -9.02 8.40
N CYS A 145 -8.56 -9.47 7.42
CA CYS A 145 -7.34 -8.80 7.00
C CYS A 145 -7.57 -7.54 6.20
N PHE A 146 -8.58 -7.54 5.33
CA PHE A 146 -8.90 -6.33 4.56
C PHE A 146 -9.47 -5.24 5.43
N ILE A 147 -10.33 -5.58 6.40
CA ILE A 147 -10.86 -4.59 7.36
C ILE A 147 -9.75 -4.01 8.22
N LEU A 148 -8.82 -4.85 8.72
CA LEU A 148 -7.66 -4.36 9.49
C LEU A 148 -6.77 -3.45 8.65
N MET A 149 -6.54 -3.82 7.38
CA MET A 149 -5.76 -3.01 6.46
C MET A 149 -6.45 -1.67 6.17
N ASP A 150 -7.74 -1.66 5.84
CA ASP A 150 -8.50 -0.43 5.56
C ASP A 150 -8.49 0.50 6.77
N ALA A 151 -8.73 -0.05 7.97
CA ALA A 151 -8.61 0.70 9.21
C ALA A 151 -7.22 1.31 9.41
N PHE A 152 -6.16 0.53 9.19
CA PHE A 152 -4.79 1.02 9.26
C PHE A 152 -4.54 2.16 8.27
N LEU A 153 -4.95 2.00 7.01
CA LEU A 153 -4.77 3.01 5.96
C LEU A 153 -5.49 4.31 6.29
N LEU A 154 -6.72 4.24 6.78
CA LEU A 154 -7.54 5.42 7.05
C LEU A 154 -7.16 6.13 8.36
N SER A 155 -6.69 5.37 9.36
CA SER A 155 -6.28 5.94 10.65
C SER A 155 -4.85 6.46 10.62
N VAL A 156 -3.89 5.64 10.19
CA VAL A 156 -2.46 6.00 10.15
C VAL A 156 -2.16 6.90 8.96
N SER A 157 -2.86 6.74 7.85
CA SER A 157 -2.71 7.55 6.64
C SER A 157 -1.28 7.53 6.04
N PRO A 158 -0.67 6.37 5.75
CA PRO A 158 0.62 6.31 5.05
C PRO A 158 0.56 6.79 3.59
N ALA A 159 1.66 7.26 3.03
CA ALA A 159 1.75 7.53 1.58
C ALA A 159 1.62 6.22 0.79
N ILE A 160 2.31 5.18 1.27
CA ILE A 160 2.21 3.81 0.78
C ILE A 160 2.06 2.88 1.97
N GLY A 161 0.95 2.15 2.04
CA GLY A 161 0.78 1.04 2.97
C GLY A 161 1.16 -0.28 2.30
N VAL A 162 1.95 -1.11 2.99
CA VAL A 162 2.31 -2.45 2.53
C VAL A 162 2.11 -3.48 3.63
N VAL A 163 2.14 -4.75 3.26
CA VAL A 163 2.05 -5.89 4.19
C VAL A 163 3.31 -6.72 4.09
N ALA A 164 3.58 -7.54 5.11
CA ALA A 164 4.69 -8.47 5.07
C ALA A 164 4.46 -9.57 4.03
N GLY A 165 5.49 -9.86 3.23
CA GLY A 165 5.52 -10.95 2.26
C GLY A 165 6.46 -12.08 2.67
N MET A 166 6.60 -13.08 1.79
CA MET A 166 7.53 -14.20 2.00
C MET A 166 9.00 -13.84 1.76
N GLY A 167 9.29 -12.75 1.04
CA GLY A 167 10.66 -12.32 0.71
C GLY A 167 11.06 -10.96 1.30
N ALA A 168 10.17 -9.96 1.19
CA ALA A 168 10.33 -8.62 1.75
C ALA A 168 8.96 -7.91 1.81
N PRO A 169 8.81 -6.85 2.62
CA PRO A 169 9.76 -6.39 3.63
C PRO A 169 9.74 -7.30 4.89
N ILE A 170 10.88 -7.39 5.57
CA ILE A 170 11.14 -8.36 6.66
C ILE A 170 10.28 -8.03 7.87
N LEU A 171 9.73 -9.06 8.51
CA LEU A 171 9.02 -8.93 9.78
C LEU A 171 10.00 -8.79 10.94
N PHE A 172 9.79 -7.77 11.76
CA PHE A 172 10.46 -7.62 13.03
C PHE A 172 9.48 -7.95 14.15
N ASP A 173 9.85 -8.93 14.98
CA ASP A 173 9.01 -9.40 16.07
C ASP A 173 8.68 -8.26 17.05
N GLY A 174 7.42 -8.22 17.48
CA GLY A 174 6.92 -7.23 18.43
C GLY A 174 6.55 -5.87 17.83
N LEU A 175 6.86 -5.59 16.55
CA LEU A 175 6.43 -4.36 15.87
C LEU A 175 5.10 -4.54 15.16
N LEU A 176 4.16 -3.63 15.41
CA LEU A 176 2.87 -3.57 14.69
C LEU A 176 3.02 -2.89 13.33
N THR A 177 3.88 -1.88 13.26
CA THR A 177 4.13 -1.09 12.06
C THR A 177 5.59 -0.72 11.99
N GLN A 178 6.09 -0.48 10.79
CA GLN A 178 7.45 -0.03 10.57
C GLN A 178 7.58 0.71 9.24
N ILE A 179 8.48 1.69 9.19
CA ILE A 179 8.86 2.33 7.93
C ILE A 179 9.72 1.35 7.13
N VAL A 180 9.43 1.22 5.83
CA VAL A 180 10.16 0.33 4.91
C VAL A 180 10.46 1.06 3.61
N TYR A 181 11.45 0.57 2.87
CA TYR A 181 11.78 1.10 1.54
C TYR A 181 11.66 0.02 0.46
N HIS A 182 12.09 -1.21 0.79
CA HIS A 182 12.06 -2.33 -0.12
C HIS A 182 10.68 -2.97 -0.11
N ILE A 183 9.78 -2.40 -0.89
CA ILE A 183 8.40 -2.88 -1.01
C ILE A 183 8.30 -3.94 -2.10
N ASP A 184 7.66 -5.05 -1.78
CA ASP A 184 7.23 -6.02 -2.77
C ASP A 184 5.97 -5.47 -3.47
N ALA A 185 5.93 -5.63 -4.79
CA ALA A 185 4.82 -5.15 -5.58
C ALA A 185 3.56 -6.02 -5.40
N ILE A 186 3.69 -7.20 -4.80
CA ILE A 186 2.62 -8.16 -4.51
C ILE A 186 1.39 -7.54 -3.83
N PHE A 187 1.59 -6.57 -2.94
CA PHE A 187 0.53 -5.83 -2.28
C PHE A 187 1.00 -4.41 -1.93
N ASN A 188 0.38 -3.40 -2.54
CA ASN A 188 0.63 -2.00 -2.22
C ASN A 188 -0.69 -1.22 -2.19
N ALA A 189 -0.87 -0.44 -1.13
CA ALA A 189 -1.94 0.53 -1.00
C ALA A 189 -1.37 1.94 -1.14
N PHE A 190 -1.71 2.63 -2.22
CA PHE A 190 -1.23 3.99 -2.47
C PHE A 190 -2.26 5.00 -2.00
N HIS A 191 -1.83 5.96 -1.18
CA HIS A 191 -2.64 7.14 -0.89
C HIS A 191 -2.92 7.87 -2.21
N ARG A 192 -4.13 8.38 -2.37
CA ARG A 192 -4.55 9.06 -3.60
C ARG A 192 -3.59 10.16 -4.05
N ASP A 193 -3.17 11.03 -3.14
CA ASP A 193 -2.23 12.10 -3.49
C ASP A 193 -0.80 11.62 -3.78
N ALA A 194 -0.46 10.39 -3.38
CA ALA A 194 0.84 9.78 -3.67
C ALA A 194 0.91 9.11 -5.06
N LEU A 195 -0.23 8.93 -5.74
CA LEU A 195 -0.28 8.18 -7.01
C LEU A 195 0.63 8.77 -8.07
N SER A 196 0.71 10.10 -8.18
CA SER A 196 1.55 10.77 -9.18
C SER A 196 3.03 10.37 -9.05
N PHE A 197 3.53 10.26 -7.82
CA PHE A 197 4.91 9.86 -7.54
C PHE A 197 5.22 8.43 -7.97
N ILE A 198 4.23 7.54 -8.07
CA ILE A 198 4.43 6.09 -8.23
C ILE A 198 3.90 5.53 -9.54
N LEU A 199 2.80 6.09 -10.05
CA LEU A 199 2.09 5.62 -11.23
C LEU A 199 2.22 6.62 -12.40
N PRO A 200 2.04 6.18 -13.65
CA PRO A 200 1.89 4.78 -14.07
C PRO A 200 3.19 3.98 -13.86
N TYR A 201 3.07 2.65 -13.85
CA TYR A 201 4.22 1.75 -13.85
C TYR A 201 4.97 1.81 -15.19
N CYS A 202 6.28 1.60 -15.15
CA CYS A 202 7.12 1.59 -16.36
C CYS A 202 7.23 0.19 -16.98
N SER A 203 6.87 0.05 -18.26
CA SER A 203 6.92 -1.23 -18.99
C SER A 203 8.22 -1.50 -19.74
N ARG A 204 9.18 -0.55 -19.72
CA ARG A 204 10.45 -0.60 -20.49
C ARG A 204 11.21 -1.92 -20.36
N TYR A 205 11.13 -2.57 -19.20
CA TYR A 205 11.87 -3.80 -18.89
C TYR A 205 11.01 -5.06 -18.84
N ASP A 206 9.74 -5.01 -19.22
CA ASP A 206 8.82 -6.15 -19.08
C ASP A 206 9.26 -7.39 -19.86
N LYS A 207 9.96 -7.21 -20.98
CA LYS A 207 10.53 -8.31 -21.79
C LYS A 207 11.75 -8.96 -21.12
N ARG A 208 12.44 -8.23 -20.25
CA ARG A 208 13.66 -8.67 -19.54
C ARG A 208 13.29 -9.30 -18.20
N SER A 209 12.68 -8.52 -17.32
CA SER A 209 12.37 -8.94 -15.96
C SER A 209 11.25 -8.10 -15.35
N TRP A 210 10.22 -8.76 -14.82
CA TRP A 210 9.16 -8.04 -14.09
C TRP A 210 9.65 -7.51 -12.73
N TRP A 211 10.72 -8.08 -12.18
CA TRP A 211 11.38 -7.52 -11.00
C TRP A 211 11.98 -6.14 -11.26
N SER A 212 12.30 -5.79 -12.50
CA SER A 212 12.71 -4.41 -12.83
C SER A 212 11.59 -3.40 -12.62
N SER A 213 10.34 -3.78 -12.86
CA SER A 213 9.18 -2.90 -12.57
C SER A 213 9.03 -2.66 -11.07
N GLN A 214 9.32 -3.67 -10.25
CA GLN A 214 9.40 -3.51 -8.79
C GLN A 214 10.58 -2.61 -8.38
N ALA A 215 11.76 -2.76 -8.97
CA ALA A 215 12.90 -1.89 -8.69
C ALA A 215 12.59 -0.41 -9.00
N ILE A 216 11.90 -0.15 -10.12
CA ILE A 216 11.42 1.20 -10.48
C ILE A 216 10.41 1.72 -9.46
N LEU A 217 9.45 0.90 -9.04
CA LEU A 217 8.50 1.23 -7.97
C LEU A 217 9.24 1.65 -6.68
N VAL A 218 10.25 0.89 -6.27
CA VAL A 218 11.07 1.18 -5.08
C VAL A 218 11.86 2.48 -5.25
N PHE A 219 12.46 2.74 -6.41
CA PHE A 219 13.16 4.02 -6.63
C PHE A 219 12.22 5.21 -6.64
N ARG A 220 11.04 5.07 -7.22
CA ARG A 220 10.03 6.13 -7.24
C ARG A 220 9.44 6.41 -5.86
N SER A 221 9.38 5.41 -4.97
CA SER A 221 8.89 5.59 -3.61
C SER A 221 9.85 6.35 -2.69
N LEU A 222 11.09 6.63 -3.13
CA LEU A 222 12.07 7.38 -2.35
C LEU A 222 11.60 8.80 -1.99
N CYS A 223 10.85 9.45 -2.87
CA CYS A 223 10.25 10.75 -2.56
C CYS A 223 9.21 10.70 -1.43
N LEU A 224 8.76 9.50 -1.06
CA LEU A 224 7.79 9.21 -0.03
C LEU A 224 8.44 8.47 1.16
N TYR A 225 9.78 8.36 1.18
CA TYR A 225 10.51 7.70 2.26
C TYR A 225 10.15 8.33 3.62
N GLY A 226 10.03 7.49 4.65
CA GLY A 226 9.45 7.88 5.94
C GLY A 226 7.92 7.77 6.00
N HIS A 227 7.23 7.68 4.86
CA HIS A 227 5.78 7.50 4.76
C HIS A 227 5.37 6.25 3.98
N VAL A 228 6.33 5.38 3.69
CA VAL A 228 6.11 4.01 3.22
C VAL A 228 6.11 3.11 4.45
N ILE A 229 4.94 2.61 4.84
CA ILE A 229 4.73 1.93 6.12
C ILE A 229 4.21 0.52 5.88
N GLN A 230 4.93 -0.45 6.43
CA GLN A 230 4.48 -1.83 6.54
C GLN A 230 3.57 -1.99 7.76
N PHE A 231 2.44 -2.66 7.55
CA PHE A 231 1.53 -3.09 8.61
C PHE A 231 1.71 -4.59 8.86
N ASN A 232 2.24 -4.93 10.04
CA ASN A 232 2.46 -6.31 10.46
C ASN A 232 1.17 -6.96 11.00
N GLY A 233 0.03 -6.26 10.89
CA GLY A 233 -1.28 -6.82 11.19
C GLY A 233 -1.72 -7.90 10.20
N VAL A 234 -1.24 -7.80 8.96
CA VAL A 234 -1.62 -8.63 7.82
C VAL A 234 -0.37 -9.17 7.15
N HIS A 235 -0.33 -10.47 6.92
CA HIS A 235 0.82 -11.18 6.36
C HIS A 235 0.40 -12.00 5.15
N ILE A 236 1.24 -12.05 4.12
CA ILE A 236 1.06 -12.95 2.99
C ILE A 236 1.77 -14.27 3.31
N THR A 237 1.03 -15.37 3.37
CA THR A 237 1.55 -16.69 3.76
C THR A 237 1.74 -17.65 2.60
N ALA A 238 1.16 -17.33 1.44
CA ALA A 238 1.37 -18.11 0.23
C ALA A 238 1.14 -17.24 -1.00
N GLN A 239 1.82 -17.62 -2.08
CA GLN A 239 1.66 -17.07 -3.42
C GLN A 239 1.83 -18.20 -4.43
N LYS A 240 1.18 -18.11 -5.60
CA LYS A 240 1.32 -19.07 -6.70
C LYS A 240 1.79 -18.34 -7.96
N HIS A 241 3.10 -18.13 -8.06
CA HIS A 241 3.66 -17.47 -9.23
C HIS A 241 3.38 -18.25 -10.52
N ARG A 242 2.86 -17.54 -11.52
CA ARG A 242 3.00 -17.96 -12.92
C ARG A 242 4.45 -17.78 -13.37
N GLU A 243 4.78 -18.38 -14.50
CA GLU A 243 6.02 -18.08 -15.20
C GLU A 243 6.02 -16.64 -15.71
N TYR A 244 7.16 -15.96 -15.56
CA TYR A 244 7.40 -14.61 -16.07
C TYR A 244 8.89 -14.39 -16.33
N PRO A 245 9.27 -13.42 -17.17
CA PRO A 245 10.67 -13.08 -17.42
C PRO A 245 11.40 -12.68 -16.13
N ARG A 246 12.57 -13.28 -15.88
CA ARG A 246 13.42 -13.04 -14.69
C ARG A 246 14.90 -12.84 -15.07
N ASN A 247 15.14 -12.37 -16.30
CA ASN A 247 16.49 -12.33 -16.85
C ASN A 247 17.26 -11.10 -16.36
N GLY A 248 18.51 -11.31 -15.95
CA GLY A 248 19.42 -10.23 -15.53
C GLY A 248 19.13 -9.61 -14.17
N ASP A 249 19.92 -8.60 -13.81
CA ASP A 249 19.76 -7.86 -12.55
C ASP A 249 18.55 -6.91 -12.63
N PRO A 250 17.53 -7.05 -11.76
CA PRO A 250 16.39 -6.15 -11.77
C PRO A 250 16.74 -4.69 -11.44
N TRP A 251 17.83 -4.45 -10.73
CA TRP A 251 18.28 -3.12 -10.30
C TRP A 251 19.14 -2.38 -11.32
N GLN A 252 19.51 -3.07 -12.41
CA GLN A 252 20.17 -2.48 -13.56
C GLN A 252 19.15 -1.68 -14.39
N ILE A 253 18.88 -0.46 -13.95
CA ILE A 253 17.97 0.50 -14.59
C ILE A 253 18.77 1.61 -15.27
N ASP A 254 18.33 2.01 -16.45
CA ASP A 254 18.98 3.04 -17.25
C ASP A 254 18.91 4.41 -16.56
N ARG A 255 20.02 5.16 -16.62
CA ARG A 255 20.16 6.45 -15.92
C ARG A 255 19.35 7.59 -16.56
N ASP A 256 18.89 7.40 -17.80
CA ASP A 256 18.10 8.36 -18.58
C ASP A 256 16.68 8.57 -18.01
N MET A 257 16.21 7.67 -17.14
CA MET A 257 14.85 7.72 -16.59
C MET A 257 14.65 8.75 -15.47
N ASN A 258 15.70 9.35 -14.91
CA ASN A 258 15.62 10.36 -13.83
C ASN A 258 14.76 9.92 -12.61
N LEU A 259 14.77 8.63 -12.25
CA LEU A 259 13.84 8.07 -11.25
C LEU A 259 13.96 8.64 -9.84
N VAL A 260 15.16 9.10 -9.48
CA VAL A 260 15.50 9.52 -8.12
C VAL A 260 16.08 10.94 -8.19
N PRO A 261 15.59 11.87 -7.35
CA PRO A 261 16.19 13.19 -7.22
C PRO A 261 17.66 13.11 -6.80
N ARG A 262 18.46 14.12 -7.19
CA ARG A 262 19.90 14.11 -6.86
C ARG A 262 20.13 14.11 -5.36
N SER A 263 19.30 14.83 -4.61
CA SER A 263 19.32 14.86 -3.14
C SER A 263 19.12 13.50 -2.48
N LEU A 264 18.48 12.55 -3.17
CA LEU A 264 18.19 11.20 -2.65
C LEU A 264 19.13 10.12 -3.20
N THR A 265 20.15 10.48 -3.98
CA THR A 265 21.08 9.50 -4.57
C THR A 265 21.88 8.74 -3.51
N SER A 266 22.28 9.41 -2.41
CA SER A 266 22.97 8.73 -1.30
C SER A 266 22.07 7.69 -0.62
N LEU A 267 20.79 8.02 -0.42
CA LEU A 267 19.80 7.09 0.11
C LEU A 267 19.58 5.91 -0.84
N GLN A 268 19.47 6.16 -2.14
CA GLN A 268 19.38 5.10 -3.15
C GLN A 268 20.60 4.17 -3.12
N THR A 269 21.81 4.72 -3.01
CA THR A 269 23.06 3.94 -2.94
C THR A 269 23.09 3.08 -1.67
N TYR A 270 22.78 3.67 -0.52
CA TYR A 270 22.68 2.95 0.75
C TYR A 270 21.66 1.81 0.68
N MET A 271 20.50 2.04 0.06
CA MET A 271 19.47 1.03 -0.12
C MET A 271 19.86 -0.11 -1.07
N LYS A 272 20.81 0.12 -1.99
CA LYS A 272 21.35 -0.94 -2.86
C LYS A 272 22.37 -1.80 -2.14
N SER A 273 23.15 -1.22 -1.21
CA SER A 273 24.16 -1.95 -0.45
C SER A 273 23.57 -2.76 0.71
N GLU A 274 22.51 -2.24 1.33
CA GLU A 274 21.84 -2.90 2.45
C GLU A 274 20.63 -3.70 2.01
N ARG A 275 20.53 -4.96 2.47
CA ARG A 275 19.31 -5.77 2.33
C ARG A 275 18.29 -5.50 3.44
N ILE A 276 18.69 -4.76 4.47
CA ILE A 276 17.91 -4.49 5.68
C ILE A 276 18.10 -3.01 6.03
N VAL A 277 17.07 -2.19 5.88
CA VAL A 277 17.11 -0.81 6.36
C VAL A 277 16.01 -0.62 7.39
N SER A 278 16.49 -0.52 8.63
CA SER A 278 15.91 0.00 9.86
C SER A 278 14.38 0.10 9.95
N ALA A 279 13.83 -0.63 10.92
CA ALA A 279 12.49 -0.40 11.44
C ALA A 279 12.45 0.90 12.27
N LEU A 280 12.06 2.02 11.66
CA LEU A 280 11.72 3.23 12.42
C LEU A 280 10.31 3.08 13.03
N ILE A 281 10.23 3.28 14.34
CA ILE A 281 8.99 3.15 15.14
C ILE A 281 8.16 4.42 15.02
N LEU A 282 6.86 4.28 14.73
CA LEU A 282 5.92 5.39 14.41
C LEU A 282 5.46 6.25 15.60
N ARG A 283 6.22 6.40 16.69
CA ARG A 283 5.76 7.08 17.93
C ARG A 283 5.21 8.50 17.70
N HIS A 284 5.65 9.18 16.64
CA HIS A 284 5.25 10.56 16.31
C HIS A 284 4.74 10.74 14.88
N TYR A 285 4.22 9.69 14.25
CA TYR A 285 3.72 9.79 12.89
C TYR A 285 2.46 10.67 12.82
N GLY A 286 2.41 11.64 11.91
CA GLY A 286 1.28 12.58 11.74
C GLY A 286 0.37 12.30 10.54
N GLY A 287 0.54 11.15 9.88
CA GLY A 287 -0.03 10.89 8.57
C GLY A 287 0.79 11.51 7.44
N TRP A 288 0.54 11.03 6.22
CA TRP A 288 1.09 11.60 5.01
C TRP A 288 0.26 12.80 4.53
N SER A 289 0.95 13.75 3.94
CA SER A 289 0.35 14.75 3.06
C SER A 289 1.38 15.16 2.02
N LEU A 290 0.91 15.74 0.92
CA LEU A 290 1.79 16.28 -0.11
C LEU A 290 2.76 17.35 0.44
N ALA A 291 2.39 18.07 1.51
CA ALA A 291 3.25 19.06 2.16
C ALA A 291 4.50 18.43 2.80
N ALA A 292 4.43 17.16 3.20
CA ALA A 292 5.55 16.44 3.80
C ALA A 292 6.63 16.00 2.79
N THR A 293 6.34 16.06 1.48
CA THR A 293 7.33 15.78 0.42
C THR A 293 8.31 16.96 0.25
N SER A 294 9.55 16.71 -0.20
CA SER A 294 10.46 17.81 -0.57
C SER A 294 9.98 18.58 -1.81
N ASP A 295 10.37 19.85 -1.94
CA ASP A 295 10.07 20.67 -3.12
C ASP A 295 10.62 20.06 -4.42
N GLU A 296 11.83 19.51 -4.36
CA GLU A 296 12.43 18.81 -5.51
C GLU A 296 11.53 17.66 -5.96
N CYS A 297 11.10 16.81 -5.03
CA CYS A 297 10.22 15.71 -5.34
C CYS A 297 8.89 16.20 -5.92
N ARG A 298 8.22 17.15 -5.27
CA ARG A 298 6.92 17.69 -5.73
C ARG A 298 6.98 18.27 -7.13
N HIS A 299 8.01 19.06 -7.42
CA HIS A 299 8.05 19.87 -8.63
C HIS A 299 8.87 19.27 -9.75
N ARG A 300 9.70 18.25 -9.50
CA ARG A 300 10.62 17.68 -10.50
C ARG A 300 10.52 16.16 -10.65
N HIS A 301 9.89 15.46 -9.71
CA HIS A 301 9.85 13.99 -9.68
C HIS A 301 8.46 13.42 -9.36
N THR A 302 7.41 14.03 -9.90
CA THR A 302 6.01 13.66 -9.66
C THR A 302 5.29 13.01 -10.84
N SER A 303 5.89 12.97 -12.03
CA SER A 303 5.21 12.38 -13.19
C SER A 303 6.15 11.51 -13.99
N VAL A 304 5.63 10.43 -14.55
CA VAL A 304 6.35 9.54 -15.46
C VAL A 304 5.71 9.60 -16.82
N ASN A 305 6.54 9.78 -17.84
CA ASN A 305 6.11 9.58 -19.21
C ASN A 305 5.88 8.06 -19.46
N PRO A 306 4.68 7.64 -19.87
CA PRO A 306 4.34 6.22 -19.99
C PRO A 306 5.08 5.49 -21.12
N VAL A 307 5.70 6.22 -22.05
CA VAL A 307 6.38 5.66 -23.23
C VAL A 307 7.86 5.37 -22.94
N ASN A 308 8.60 6.37 -22.47
CA ASN A 308 10.05 6.27 -22.25
C ASN A 308 10.42 6.11 -20.76
N CYS A 309 9.42 6.17 -19.87
CA CYS A 309 9.56 6.10 -18.42
C CYS A 309 10.40 7.21 -17.77
N THR A 310 10.65 8.31 -18.47
CA THR A 310 11.40 9.44 -17.91
C THR A 310 10.53 10.17 -16.88
N VAL A 311 11.10 10.43 -15.70
CA VAL A 311 10.48 11.18 -14.63
C VAL A 311 10.74 12.68 -14.79
N SER A 312 9.69 13.47 -14.63
CA SER A 312 9.75 14.92 -14.64
C SER A 312 8.72 15.54 -13.68
N GLY A 313 8.79 16.87 -13.54
CA GLY A 313 7.82 17.65 -12.78
C GLY A 313 6.44 17.63 -13.41
N GLY A 314 5.45 17.14 -12.67
CA GLY A 314 4.04 17.25 -13.04
C GLY A 314 3.44 18.58 -12.58
N LYS A 315 2.36 19.03 -13.25
CA LYS A 315 1.48 20.06 -12.70
C LYS A 315 0.70 19.46 -11.52
N ILE A 316 1.23 19.56 -10.31
CA ILE A 316 0.43 19.33 -9.11
C ILE A 316 -0.64 20.43 -9.08
N ARG A 317 -1.90 20.09 -9.38
CA ARG A 317 -3.01 20.96 -9.05
C ARG A 317 -3.20 20.93 -7.53
N GLN A 318 -2.59 21.87 -6.82
CA GLN A 318 -3.07 22.22 -5.48
C GLN A 318 -4.48 22.78 -5.67
N LYS A 319 -5.51 22.00 -5.31
CA LYS A 319 -6.81 22.60 -5.02
C LYS A 319 -6.68 23.19 -3.62
N SER A 320 -6.76 24.52 -3.55
CA SER A 320 -6.97 25.30 -2.34
C SER A 320 -8.23 24.87 -1.61
#